data_AF-M1CNF9-F1
#
_entry.id   AF-M1CNF9-F1
#
_cell.length_a   1.000
_cell.length_b   1.000
_cell.length_c   1.000
_cell.angle_alpha   90.00
_cell.angle_beta   90.00
_cell.angle_gamma   90.00
#
_symmetry.space_group_name_H-M   'P 1'
#
loop_
_entity.id
_entity.type
_entity.pdbx_description
1 polymer ?
#
loop_
_entity_poly.entity_id
_entity_poly.type
_entity_poly.pdbx_seq_one_letter_code
_entity_poly.pdbx_strand_id
1 'polypeptide(L)'
;MSSIIDKGIGPYSSDCVEKFLDLALRCSLDEQKDRPLMLEVVRELEDITYMLPAVFDNNIAPDTDVSTSGMSSSPPTSTYSRHTTTYTTMEGIELVSGVIPTIRPR
;
A
#
# COMPACT_ATOMS: atom_id res chain seq x y z
N MET A 1 19.42 10.91 -11.69
CA MET A 1 18.28 10.22 -11.04
C MET A 1 17.42 9.42 -12.03
N SER A 2 17.14 9.92 -13.23
CA SER A 2 16.29 9.23 -14.24
C SER A 2 16.77 7.85 -14.72
N SER A 3 18.03 7.47 -14.51
CA SER A 3 18.54 6.15 -14.91
C SER A 3 18.17 5.01 -13.96
N ILE A 4 17.75 5.32 -12.72
CA ILE A 4 17.39 4.33 -11.69
C ILE A 4 15.89 4.02 -11.72
N ILE A 5 15.10 4.95 -12.26
CA ILE A 5 13.65 4.83 -12.38
C ILE A 5 13.34 3.89 -13.55
N ASP A 6 12.52 2.88 -13.28
CA ASP A 6 12.03 1.98 -14.31
C ASP A 6 11.23 2.78 -15.35
N LYS A 7 11.56 2.58 -16.63
CA LYS A 7 10.92 3.26 -17.76
C LYS A 7 9.47 2.77 -17.98
N GLY A 8 9.12 1.62 -17.42
CA GLY A 8 7.80 0.99 -17.53
C GLY A 8 6.73 1.52 -16.56
N ILE A 9 7.08 2.36 -15.58
CA ILE A 9 6.14 2.80 -14.53
C ILE A 9 5.11 3.83 -15.01
N GLY A 10 5.19 4.24 -16.27
CA GLY A 10 4.34 5.29 -16.84
C GLY A 10 4.80 6.70 -16.49
N PRO A 11 3.97 7.72 -16.76
CA PRO A 11 4.26 9.10 -16.39
C PRO A 11 4.38 9.23 -14.87
N TYR A 12 5.30 10.06 -14.41
CA TYR A 12 5.49 10.34 -12.99
C TYR A 12 5.86 11.82 -12.78
N SER A 13 5.57 12.33 -11.60
CA SER A 13 6.06 13.64 -11.16
C SER A 13 7.48 13.50 -10.60
N SER A 14 8.42 14.30 -11.11
CA SER A 14 9.81 14.28 -10.62
C SER A 14 9.89 14.59 -9.13
N ASP A 15 9.11 15.55 -8.66
CA ASP A 15 9.10 15.98 -7.25
C ASP A 15 8.58 14.87 -6.33
N CYS A 16 7.55 14.14 -6.76
CA CYS A 16 7.01 13.01 -6.00
C CYS A 16 8.03 11.87 -5.92
N VAL A 17 8.72 11.58 -7.03
CA VAL A 17 9.75 10.55 -7.08
C VAL A 17 10.97 10.92 -6.23
N GLU A 18 11.38 12.18 -6.24
CA GLU A 18 12.48 12.66 -5.41
C GLU A 18 12.18 12.49 -3.91
N LYS A 19 11.01 12.94 -3.47
CA LYS A 19 10.57 12.77 -2.07
C LYS A 19 10.43 11.31 -1.66
N PHE A 20 9.86 10.48 -2.54
CA PHE A 20 9.74 9.05 -2.29
C PHE A 20 11.11 8.38 -2.17
N LEU A 21 12.06 8.76 -3.02
CA LEU A 21 13.42 8.22 -2.96
C LEU A 21 14.16 8.66 -1.70
N ASP A 22 14.01 9.91 -1.26
CA ASP A 22 14.57 10.38 0.02
C ASP A 22 14.05 9.55 1.20
N LEU A 23 12.73 9.31 1.25
CA LEU A 23 12.12 8.44 2.27
C LEU A 23 12.68 7.02 2.21
N ALA A 24 12.80 6.44 1.01
CA ALA A 24 13.36 5.10 0.84
C ALA A 24 14.82 5.01 1.32
N LEU A 25 15.62 6.05 1.08
CA LEU A 25 17.01 6.12 1.56
C LEU A 25 17.07 6.18 3.08
N ARG A 26 16.23 7.00 3.73
CA ARG A 26 16.15 7.07 5.20
C ARG A 26 15.71 5.74 5.83
N CYS A 27 14.75 5.05 5.22
CA CYS A 27 14.33 3.71 5.66
C CYS A 27 15.44 2.66 5.54
N SER A 28 16.42 2.89 4.67
CA SER A 28 17.49 1.93 4.33
C SER A 28 18.81 2.20 5.07
N LEU A 29 18.85 3.10 6.05
CA LEU A 29 20.05 3.37 6.84
C LEU A 29 20.47 2.14 7.66
N ASP A 30 21.78 1.90 7.77
CA ASP A 30 22.32 0.73 8.49
C ASP A 30 21.90 0.73 9.97
N GLU A 31 21.95 1.91 10.59
CA GLU A 31 21.64 2.10 12.00
C GLU A 31 20.13 2.25 12.22
N GLN A 32 19.53 1.31 12.98
CA GLN A 32 18.10 1.28 13.25
C GLN A 32 17.56 2.58 13.89
N LYS A 33 18.38 3.24 14.73
CA LYS A 33 18.02 4.48 15.42
C LYS A 33 17.85 5.68 14.48
N ASP A 34 18.44 5.62 13.29
CA ASP A 34 18.41 6.71 12.30
C ASP A 34 17.27 6.50 11.28
N ARG A 35 16.62 5.33 11.30
CA ARG A 35 15.44 5.05 10.48
C ARG A 35 14.21 5.76 11.03
N PRO A 36 13.32 6.27 10.17
CA PRO A 36 12.06 6.88 10.60
C PRO A 36 11.14 5.83 11.26
N LEU A 37 10.27 6.30 12.14
CA LEU A 37 9.20 5.47 12.68
C LEU A 37 8.17 5.15 11.60
N MET A 38 7.54 3.98 11.65
CA MET A 38 6.51 3.59 10.67
C MET A 38 5.36 4.62 10.57
N LEU A 39 5.05 5.32 11.66
CA LEU A 39 4.06 6.41 11.64
C LEU A 39 4.52 7.59 10.76
N GLU A 40 5.80 7.94 10.81
CA GLU A 40 6.38 9.01 9.99
C GLU A 40 6.42 8.58 8.52
N VAL A 41 6.80 7.32 8.26
CA VAL A 41 6.78 6.74 6.90
C VAL A 41 5.39 6.84 6.29
N VAL A 42 4.34 6.41 6.99
CA VAL A 42 2.97 6.47 6.47
C VAL A 42 2.53 7.90 6.23
N ARG A 43 2.80 8.82 7.17
CA ARG A 43 2.43 10.23 7.01
C ARG A 43 3.09 10.86 5.78
N GLU A 44 4.37 10.58 5.57
CA GLU A 44 5.07 11.11 4.38
C GLU A 44 4.55 10.48 3.08
N LEU A 45 4.17 9.20 3.08
CA LEU A 45 3.55 8.57 1.90
C LEU A 45 2.18 9.19 1.57
N GLU A 46 1.38 9.50 2.59
CA GLU A 46 0.11 10.23 2.42
C GLU A 46 0.37 11.62 1.84
N ASP A 47 1.34 12.37 2.39
CA ASP A 47 1.74 13.69 1.89
C ASP A 47 2.20 13.65 0.42
N ILE A 48 3.01 12.65 0.04
CA ILE A 48 3.45 12.46 -1.35
C ILE A 48 2.25 12.16 -2.26
N THR A 49 1.30 11.36 -1.78
CA THR A 49 0.09 11.02 -2.54
C THR A 49 -0.76 12.26 -2.82
N TYR A 50 -0.90 13.16 -1.84
CA TYR A 50 -1.61 14.43 -2.04
C TYR A 50 -0.92 15.39 -3.02
N MET A 51 0.36 15.19 -3.32
CA MET A 51 1.08 15.96 -4.33
C MET A 51 0.87 15.45 -5.75
N LEU A 52 0.32 14.24 -5.93
CA LEU A 52 0.06 13.70 -7.26
C LEU A 52 -1.08 14.50 -7.93
N PRO A 53 -0.89 14.95 -9.19
CA PRO A 53 -1.96 15.54 -9.96
C PRO A 53 -3.18 14.60 -10.06
N ALA A 54 -4.39 15.12 -9.90
CA ALA A 54 -5.64 14.36 -10.07
C ALA A 54 -5.80 13.65 -11.44
N VAL A 55 -4.95 13.99 -12.42
CA VAL A 55 -4.85 13.27 -13.70
C VAL A 55 -4.48 11.79 -13.50
N PHE A 56 -3.72 11.46 -12.45
CA PHE A 56 -3.33 10.10 -12.11
C PHE A 56 -4.47 9.26 -11.50
N ASP A 57 -5.54 9.89 -10.99
CA ASP A 57 -6.69 9.20 -10.40
C ASP A 57 -7.59 8.52 -11.44
N ASN A 58 -7.52 8.94 -12.72
CA ASN A 58 -8.43 8.47 -13.78
C ASN A 58 -8.13 7.07 -14.31
N ASN A 59 -7.10 6.38 -13.80
CA ASN A 59 -6.78 5.00 -14.19
C ASN A 59 -7.45 3.95 -13.29
N ILE A 60 -8.25 4.35 -12.30
CA ILE A 60 -9.13 3.45 -11.55
C ILE A 60 -10.55 3.64 -12.10
N ALA A 61 -10.85 2.98 -13.22
CA ALA A 61 -12.24 2.85 -13.64
C ALA A 61 -13.03 2.13 -12.54
N PRO A 62 -14.15 2.68 -12.05
CA PRO A 62 -15.06 1.91 -11.22
C PRO A 62 -15.75 0.91 -12.13
N ASP A 63 -15.37 -0.37 -12.03
CA ASP A 63 -16.02 -1.42 -12.81
C ASP A 63 -17.53 -1.46 -12.50
N THR A 64 -18.25 -1.19 -13.57
CA THR A 64 -19.67 -1.29 -13.87
C THR A 64 -20.41 -2.46 -13.20
N ASP A 65 -21.55 -2.11 -12.61
CA ASP A 65 -22.81 -2.85 -12.51
C ASP A 65 -22.78 -4.37 -12.26
N VAL A 66 -22.98 -4.76 -11.00
CA VAL A 66 -23.69 -6.01 -10.67
C VAL A 66 -25.05 -5.67 -10.04
N SER A 67 -26.06 -5.61 -10.89
CA SER A 67 -27.45 -5.70 -10.46
C SER A 67 -27.74 -7.16 -10.10
N THR A 68 -27.72 -7.50 -8.82
CA THR A 68 -28.37 -8.72 -8.31
C THR A 68 -29.25 -8.37 -7.13
N SER A 69 -30.55 -8.41 -7.40
CA SER A 69 -31.68 -8.25 -6.49
C SER A 69 -31.60 -9.10 -5.22
N GLY A 70 -31.85 -8.49 -4.06
CA GLY A 70 -32.02 -9.23 -2.81
C GLY A 70 -32.28 -8.35 -1.57
N MET A 71 -33.56 -8.06 -1.32
CA MET A 71 -34.21 -7.75 -0.03
C MET A 71 -33.50 -6.89 1.06
N SER A 72 -34.09 -5.70 1.23
CA SER A 72 -34.61 -5.11 2.49
C SER A 72 -33.69 -4.47 3.54
N SER A 73 -34.05 -3.20 3.79
CA SER A 73 -33.97 -2.38 5.01
C SER A 73 -32.71 -1.53 5.26
N SER A 74 -32.97 -0.24 5.47
CA SER A 74 -32.08 0.87 5.80
C SER A 74 -32.95 1.92 6.53
N PRO A 75 -32.40 2.94 7.23
CA PRO A 75 -31.08 3.15 7.86
C PRO A 75 -31.28 3.75 9.29
N PRO A 76 -30.42 4.59 9.92
CA PRO A 76 -29.04 5.00 9.66
C PRO A 76 -28.11 4.96 10.91
N THR A 77 -26.79 4.88 10.75
CA THR A 77 -25.86 5.64 11.62
C THR A 77 -24.41 5.62 11.13
N SER A 78 -23.77 6.78 11.30
CA SER A 78 -22.32 7.00 11.39
C SER A 78 -21.50 6.95 10.08
N THR A 79 -21.41 8.13 9.45
CA THR A 79 -20.35 8.51 8.50
C THR A 79 -18.98 8.46 9.19
N TYR A 80 -18.33 7.31 9.14
CA TYR A 80 -16.87 7.20 9.19
C TYR A 80 -16.49 6.25 8.05
N SER A 81 -16.03 6.83 6.94
CA SER A 81 -15.51 6.09 5.81
C SER A 81 -14.23 5.39 6.25
N ARG A 82 -14.37 4.18 6.76
CA ARG A 82 -13.27 3.24 7.01
C ARG A 82 -12.80 2.77 5.65
N HIS A 83 -11.53 3.01 5.34
CA HIS A 83 -10.83 2.27 4.30
C HIS A 83 -10.95 0.78 4.62
N THR A 84 -11.86 0.08 3.96
CA THR A 84 -11.93 -1.37 4.00
C THR A 84 -10.74 -1.87 3.20
N THR A 85 -9.66 -2.21 3.90
CA THR A 85 -8.62 -3.05 3.32
C THR A 85 -9.24 -4.41 3.09
N THR A 86 -9.74 -4.63 1.88
CA THR A 86 -10.21 -5.93 1.42
C THR A 86 -9.00 -6.82 1.31
N TYR A 87 -8.72 -7.59 2.37
CA TYR A 87 -7.87 -8.76 2.23
C TYR A 87 -8.64 -9.73 1.33
N THR A 88 -8.15 -9.95 0.11
CA THR A 88 -8.50 -11.15 -0.63
C THR A 88 -8.08 -12.33 0.24
N THR A 89 -9.04 -13.05 0.80
CA THR A 89 -8.79 -14.37 1.38
C THR A 89 -8.17 -15.21 0.28
N MET A 90 -6.84 -15.35 0.30
CA MET A 90 -6.13 -16.28 -0.56
C MET A 90 -6.61 -17.67 -0.16
N GLU A 91 -7.48 -18.22 -1.00
CA GLU A 91 -8.01 -19.56 -0.87
C GLU A 91 -6.85 -20.56 -1.02
N GLY A 92 -6.41 -21.12 0.11
CA GLY A 92 -5.60 -22.33 0.18
C GLY A 92 -4.08 -22.18 0.05
N ILE A 93 -3.41 -21.60 1.04
CA ILE A 93 -2.00 -21.95 1.29
C ILE A 93 -1.99 -23.16 2.24
N GLU A 94 -1.90 -24.36 1.68
CA GLU A 94 -1.63 -25.56 2.47
C GLU A 94 -0.20 -25.45 3.03
N LEU A 95 -0.08 -24.97 4.27
CA LEU A 95 1.17 -25.05 5.01
C LEU A 95 1.33 -26.51 5.46
N VAL A 96 2.18 -27.27 4.77
CA VAL A 96 2.60 -28.60 5.24
C VAL A 96 3.49 -28.43 6.48
N SER A 97 2.86 -28.09 7.60
CA SER A 97 3.50 -27.94 8.91
C SER A 97 3.69 -29.34 9.49
N GLY A 98 4.77 -30.00 9.07
CA GLY A 98 5.10 -31.37 9.52
C GLY A 98 6.54 -31.58 9.95
N VAL A 99 7.44 -30.60 9.78
CA VAL A 99 8.86 -30.77 10.12
C VAL A 99 9.33 -29.64 11.02
N ILE A 100 9.47 -29.95 12.31
CA ILE A 100 10.18 -29.10 13.27
C ILE A 100 11.67 -29.47 13.19
N PRO A 101 12.55 -28.63 12.63
CA PRO A 101 13.97 -28.91 12.62
C PRO A 101 14.53 -28.89 14.05
N THR A 102 15.25 -29.94 14.44
CA THR A 102 15.95 -30.00 15.73
C THR A 102 17.21 -29.14 15.67
N ILE A 103 17.19 -27.98 16.32
CA ILE A 103 18.36 -27.09 16.43
C ILE A 103 19.09 -27.41 17.74
N ARG A 104 20.39 -27.73 17.67
CA ARG A 104 21.23 -27.91 18.87
C ARG A 104 21.76 -26.54 19.35
N PRO A 105 21.79 -26.27 20.68
CA PRO A 105 22.41 -25.05 21.22
C PRO A 105 23.90 -24.97 20.89
N ARG A 106 24.38 -23.76 20.63
CA ARG A 106 25.81 -23.43 20.53
C ARG A 106 26.41 -23.18 21.90
#